data_AF-A0A919AZS3-F1
#
_entry.id   AF-A0A919AZS3-F1
#
_cell.length_a   1.000
_cell.length_b   1.000
_cell.length_c   1.000
_cell.angle_alpha   90.00
_cell.angle_beta   90.00
_cell.angle_gamma   90.00
#
_symmetry.space_group_name_H-M   'P 1'
#
loop_
_entity.id
_entity.type
_entity.pdbx_description
1 polymer ?
#
loop_
_entity_poly.entity_id
_entity_poly.type
_entity_poly.pdbx_seq_one_letter_code
_entity_poly.pdbx_strand_id
1 'polypeptide(L)' 'MLRFRGVPAAWEVAYTDSAMGKCRTRVTLTWRASGNRVHRTRLTVQSDLATRLISDIRPGD' A
#
# COMPACT_ATOMS: atom_id res chain seq x y z
N MET A 1 13.99 6.52 -10.41
CA MET A 1 13.80 5.23 -9.70
C MET A 1 14.62 5.28 -8.42
N LEU A 2 13.97 5.23 -7.24
CA LEU A 2 14.68 5.24 -5.95
C LEU A 2 15.45 3.91 -5.80
N ARG A 3 16.79 3.95 -5.73
CA ARG A 3 17.63 2.77 -5.49
C ARG A 3 18.17 2.84 -4.06
N PHE A 4 17.34 2.44 -3.11
CA PHE A 4 17.70 2.34 -1.70
C PHE A 4 17.46 0.89 -1.23
N ARG A 5 18.22 0.40 -0.24
CA ARG A 5 17.88 -0.90 0.39
C ARG A 5 16.54 -0.75 1.11
N GLY A 6 15.65 -1.74 0.94
CA GLY A 6 14.33 -1.73 1.57
C GLY A 6 13.25 -0.96 0.81
N VAL A 7 13.45 -0.64 -0.48
CA VAL A 7 12.35 -0.18 -1.35
C VAL A 7 11.73 -1.33 -2.16
N PRO A 8 10.40 -1.31 -2.36
CA PRO A 8 9.75 -2.28 -3.23
C PRO A 8 10.20 -2.10 -4.68
N ALA A 9 10.27 -3.21 -5.42
CA ALA A 9 10.60 -3.20 -6.84
C ALA A 9 9.43 -2.71 -7.70
N ALA A 10 8.20 -2.91 -7.24
CA ALA A 10 6.98 -2.37 -7.84
C ALA A 10 5.91 -2.19 -6.77
N TRP A 11 4.93 -1.34 -7.04
CA TRP A 11 3.78 -1.13 -6.18
C TRP A 11 2.53 -0.84 -7.00
N GLU A 12 1.38 -1.21 -6.46
CA GLU A 12 0.06 -1.02 -7.06
C GLU A 12 -0.92 -0.53 -5.99
N VAL A 13 -1.87 0.30 -6.40
CA VAL A 13 -2.95 0.82 -5.53
C VAL A 13 -4.29 0.50 -6.16
N ALA A 14 -5.16 -0.14 -5.39
CA ALA A 14 -6.54 -0.41 -5.76
C ALA A 14 -7.48 0.31 -4.78
N TYR A 15 -8.49 1.01 -5.31
CA TYR A 15 -9.57 1.55 -4.49
C TYR A 15 -10.42 0.40 -3.95
N THR A 16 -10.72 0.44 -2.65
CA THR A 16 -11.56 -0.56 -2.01
C THR A 16 -12.96 0.01 -1.80
N ASP A 17 -13.07 1.04 -0.97
CA ASP A 17 -14.35 1.66 -0.62
C ASP A 17 -14.18 3.06 0.00
N SER A 18 -15.30 3.74 0.18
CA SER A 18 -15.39 4.97 0.94
C SER A 18 -16.68 4.98 1.75
N ALA A 19 -16.59 5.26 3.03
CA ALA A 19 -17.73 5.36 3.93
C ALA A 19 -17.37 6.22 5.15
N MET A 20 -18.37 6.89 5.74
CA MET A 20 -18.23 7.67 6.97
C MET A 20 -17.06 8.70 6.93
N GLY A 21 -16.89 9.38 5.80
CA GLY A 21 -15.81 10.37 5.64
C GLY A 21 -14.41 9.76 5.51
N LYS A 22 -14.29 8.44 5.40
CA LYS A 22 -13.03 7.73 5.17
C LYS A 22 -13.03 7.07 3.80
N CYS A 23 -11.83 6.94 3.23
CA CYS A 23 -11.56 6.18 2.02
C CYS A 23 -10.54 5.10 2.36
N ARG A 24 -10.73 3.87 1.89
CA ARG A 24 -9.74 2.80 2.00
C ARG A 24 -9.24 2.40 0.62
N THR A 25 -7.93 2.23 0.54
CA THR A 25 -7.26 1.67 -0.62
C THR A 25 -6.40 0.49 -0.18
N ARG A 26 -6.27 -0.50 -1.05
CA ARG A 26 -5.32 -1.59 -0.90
C ARG A 26 -4.06 -1.24 -1.66
N VAL A 27 -2.93 -1.22 -0.96
CA VAL A 27 -1.59 -1.06 -1.56
C VAL A 27 -0.88 -2.40 -1.56
N THR A 28 -0.46 -2.86 -2.73
CA THR A 28 0.35 -4.08 -2.86
C THR A 28 1.78 -3.70 -3.18
N LEU A 29 2.71 -4.04 -2.29
CA LEU A 29 4.14 -3.83 -2.46
C LEU A 29 4.78 -5.13 -2.94
N THR A 30 5.52 -5.07 -4.04
CA THR A 30 6.22 -6.23 -4.60
C THR A 30 7.71 -6.09 -4.36
N TRP A 31 8.28 -7.05 -3.66
CA TRP A 31 9.69 -7.12 -3.30
C TRP A 31 10.38 -8.19 -4.13
N ARG A 32 11.55 -7.87 -4.68
CA ARG A 32 12.46 -8.87 -5.24
C ARG A 32 13.34 -9.38 -4.11
N ALA A 33 13.15 -10.63 -3.70
CA ALA A 33 14.10 -11.30 -2.81
C ALA A 33 15.32 -11.78 -3.62
N SER A 34 16.38 -12.21 -2.94
CA SER A 34 17.50 -12.87 -3.63
C SER A 34 16.98 -14.09 -4.43
N GLY A 35 17.37 -14.18 -5.72
CA GLY A 35 16.85 -15.18 -6.66
C GLY A 35 15.53 -14.80 -7.33
N ASN A 36 14.79 -15.80 -7.84
CA ASN A 36 13.55 -15.60 -8.59
C ASN A 36 12.28 -15.55 -7.69
N ARG A 37 12.45 -15.40 -6.36
CA ARG A 37 11.34 -15.33 -5.41
C ARG A 37 10.81 -13.90 -5.30
N VAL A 38 9.53 -13.75 -5.60
CA VAL A 38 8.79 -12.51 -5.42
C VAL A 38 8.02 -12.59 -4.09
N HIS A 39 8.23 -11.62 -3.22
CA HIS A 39 7.44 -11.47 -2.00
C HIS A 39 6.47 -10.29 -2.18
N ARG A 40 5.24 -10.42 -1.70
CA ARG A 40 4.25 -9.34 -1.75
C ARG A 40 3.74 -9.03 -0.35
N THR A 41 3.67 -7.75 -0.03
CA THR A 41 3.04 -7.24 1.19
C THR A 41 1.79 -6.46 0.79
N ARG A 42 0.65 -6.79 1.38
CA ARG A 42 -0.59 -6.02 1.22
C ARG A 42 -0.77 -5.12 2.42
N LEU A 43 -1.13 -3.87 2.15
CA LEU A 43 -1.47 -2.87 3.16
C LEU A 43 -2.86 -2.34 2.85
N THR A 44 -3.65 -2.10 3.89
CA THR A 44 -4.83 -1.24 3.80
C THR A 44 -4.44 0.14 4.27
N VAL A 45 -4.60 1.14 3.41
CA VAL A 45 -4.37 2.55 3.74
C VAL A 45 -5.73 3.21 3.88
N GLN A 46 -5.97 3.86 5.02
CA GLN A 46 -7.18 4.65 5.25
C GLN A 46 -6.85 6.13 5.22
N SER A 47 -7.57 6.88 4.39
CA SER A 47 -7.47 8.33 4.32
C SER A 47 -8.76 8.99 4.81
N ASP A 48 -8.62 10.16 5.39
CA ASP A 48 -9.74 11.04 5.71
C ASP A 48 -10.11 11.88 4.49
N LEU A 49 -11.38 11.88 4.09
CA LEU A 49 -11.84 12.55 2.86
C LEU A 49 -11.84 14.08 2.98
N ALA A 50 -12.08 14.61 4.18
CA ALA A 50 -12.14 16.06 4.39
C ALA A 50 -10.74 16.68 4.32
N THR A 51 -9.76 16.03 4.95
CA THR A 51 -8.37 16.52 5.01
C THR A 51 -7.49 15.98 3.88
N ARG A 52 -7.90 14.89 3.23
CA ARG A 52 -7.12 14.12 2.24
C ARG A 52 -5.82 13.53 2.78
N LEU A 53 -5.70 13.42 4.11
CA LEU A 53 -4.53 12.85 4.77
C LEU A 53 -4.72 11.36 5.05
N ILE A 54 -3.60 10.63 5.06
CA ILE A 54 -3.57 9.25 5.57
C ILE A 54 -3.78 9.31 7.08
N SER A 55 -4.77 8.56 7.54
CA SER A 55 -5.15 8.47 8.96
C SER A 55 -4.75 7.13 9.60
N ASP A 56 -4.57 6.09 8.79
CA ASP A 56 -4.16 4.76 9.27
C ASP A 56 -3.50 3.94 8.16
N ILE A 57 -2.57 3.05 8.53
CA ILE A 57 -1.93 2.06 7.67
C ILE A 57 -1.84 0.76 8.45
N ARG A 58 -2.41 -0.32 7.89
CA ARG A 58 -2.44 -1.63 8.55
C ARG A 58 -2.16 -2.77 7.56
N PRO A 59 -1.77 -3.96 8.03
CA PRO A 59 -1.72 -5.14 7.18
C PRO A 59 -3.04 -5.34 6.43
N GLY A 60 -2.96 -5.63 5.13
CA GLY A 60 -4.11 -5.96 4.31
C GLY A 60 -4.27 -7.47 4.19
N ASP A 61 -5.53 -7.91 4.10
CA ASP A 61 -5.90 -9.29 3.75
C ASP A 61 -5.44 -9.65 2.33
#